data_AF-A0A2N5ICA7-F1
#
_entry.id   AF-A0A2N5ICA7-F1
#
_cell.length_a   1.000
_cell.length_b   1.000
_cell.length_c   1.000
_cell.angle_alpha   90.00
_cell.angle_beta   90.00
_cell.angle_gamma   90.00
#
_symmetry.space_group_name_H-M   'P 1'
#
loop_
_entity.id
_entity.type
_entity.pdbx_description
1 polymer ?
#
loop_
_entity_poly.entity_id
_entity_poly.type
_entity_poly.pdbx_seq_one_letter_code
_entity_poly.pdbx_strand_id
1 'polypeptide(L)'
;MKKHLKLFKKDFLLQKKTIPLTAILVLALLFLNKTPPNDGLLINFNFITSIFIISTMIVTTSMIHDDKNNVLMMLSGLPIKRKTLVANRYFFTNIVTILSSIVLGIVFIVGDNVLGDSPLISDIYLSDVFFSLAIVNFYFSSIFPLFFKFGYAKTQMFNMVIIMVLMGITLISVNMIPEPQQVTTTQVVQKEVSGTTAGIIMMGLSFIASYFSYKLSVWLFKTREF
;
A
#
# COMPACT_ATOMS: atom_id res chain seq x y z
N MET A 1 -3.58 26.19 5.06
CA MET A 1 -2.85 25.15 5.83
C MET A 1 -3.57 24.64 7.08
N LYS A 2 -4.02 25.49 8.04
CA LYS A 2 -4.60 25.04 9.33
C LYS A 2 -5.79 24.07 9.24
N LYS A 3 -6.61 24.14 8.18
CA LYS A 3 -7.73 23.19 7.95
C LYS A 3 -7.26 21.77 7.60
N HIS A 4 -6.23 21.62 6.77
CA HIS A 4 -5.71 20.30 6.36
C HIS A 4 -5.10 19.53 7.53
N LEU A 5 -4.43 20.24 8.45
CA LEU A 5 -3.78 19.63 9.61
C LEU A 5 -4.78 19.06 10.62
N LYS A 6 -5.96 19.69 10.78
CA LYS A 6 -7.02 19.17 11.67
C LYS A 6 -7.65 17.88 11.14
N LEU A 7 -7.85 17.78 9.82
CA LEU A 7 -8.33 16.55 9.18
C LEU A 7 -7.30 15.42 9.34
N PHE A 8 -6.03 15.72 9.11
CA PHE A 8 -4.96 14.74 9.29
C PHE A 8 -4.84 14.25 10.74
N LYS A 9 -4.94 15.16 11.72
CA LYS A 9 -4.91 14.80 13.15
C LYS A 9 -6.11 13.93 13.55
N LYS A 10 -7.29 14.15 12.95
CA LYS A 10 -8.47 13.30 13.15
C LYS A 10 -8.19 11.88 12.67
N ASP A 11 -7.67 11.73 11.45
CA ASP A 11 -7.39 10.42 10.86
C ASP A 11 -6.34 9.65 11.69
N PHE A 12 -5.30 10.34 12.18
CA PHE A 12 -4.28 9.74 13.06
C PHE A 12 -4.82 9.35 14.45
N LEU A 13 -5.71 10.15 15.03
CA LEU A 13 -6.32 9.84 16.33
C LEU A 13 -7.26 8.64 16.26
N LEU A 14 -8.01 8.49 15.16
CA LEU A 14 -8.86 7.32 14.91
C LEU A 14 -8.03 6.05 14.75
N GLN A 15 -6.84 6.18 14.17
CA GLN A 15 -5.92 5.07 13.94
C GLN A 15 -5.28 4.51 15.23
N LYS A 16 -5.26 5.28 16.33
CA LYS A 16 -4.62 4.87 17.60
C LYS A 16 -5.18 3.55 18.16
N LYS A 17 -6.46 3.24 17.90
CA LYS A 17 -7.10 1.98 18.33
C LYS A 17 -6.70 0.77 17.51
N THR A 18 -6.25 0.96 16.27
CA THR A 18 -5.83 -0.13 15.37
C THR A 18 -4.34 -0.40 15.37
N ILE A 19 -3.52 0.47 15.97
CA ILE A 19 -2.06 0.30 16.13
C ILE A 19 -1.67 -1.08 16.71
N PRO A 20 -2.25 -1.57 17.82
CA PRO A 20 -1.84 -2.87 18.37
C PRO A 20 -2.17 -4.03 17.43
N LEU A 21 -3.31 -3.97 16.74
CA LEU A 21 -3.69 -4.98 15.74
C LEU A 21 -2.76 -4.98 14.53
N THR A 22 -2.37 -3.79 14.04
CA THR A 22 -1.39 -3.68 12.95
C THR A 22 0.00 -4.17 13.38
N ALA A 23 0.41 -3.96 14.63
CA ALA A 23 1.70 -4.44 15.14
C ALA A 23 1.73 -5.98 15.27
N ILE A 24 0.64 -6.59 15.75
CA ILE A 24 0.52 -8.06 15.80
C ILE A 24 0.57 -8.66 14.39
N LEU A 25 -0.11 -8.03 13.42
CA LEU A 25 -0.09 -8.47 12.03
C LEU A 25 1.29 -8.34 11.38
N VAL A 26 2.01 -7.26 11.64
CA VAL A 26 3.42 -7.09 11.23
C VAL A 26 4.24 -8.26 11.74
N LEU A 27 4.17 -8.55 13.04
CA LEU A 27 4.91 -9.66 13.65
C LEU A 27 4.51 -11.00 13.04
N ALA A 28 3.21 -11.27 12.89
CA ALA A 28 2.73 -12.51 12.30
C ALA A 28 3.22 -12.70 10.85
N LEU A 29 3.22 -11.64 10.03
CA LEU A 29 3.68 -11.70 8.64
C LEU A 29 5.19 -11.90 8.51
N LEU A 30 5.98 -11.39 9.47
CA LEU A 30 7.41 -11.66 9.58
C LEU A 30 7.68 -13.13 9.92
N PHE A 31 6.87 -13.75 10.78
CA PHE A 31 7.05 -15.15 11.16
C PHE A 31 6.50 -16.16 10.15
N LEU A 32 5.46 -15.79 9.39
CA LEU A 32 4.78 -16.69 8.45
C LEU A 32 5.51 -16.84 7.12
N ASN A 33 6.28 -15.85 6.69
CA ASN A 33 6.92 -15.88 5.37
C ASN A 33 8.41 -16.22 5.49
N LYS A 34 8.71 -17.51 5.59
CA LYS A 34 10.06 -18.03 5.32
C LYS A 34 10.29 -18.01 3.80
N THR A 35 10.83 -16.93 3.25
CA THR A 35 11.38 -17.00 1.88
C THR A 35 12.67 -17.80 1.91
N PRO A 36 12.85 -18.79 1.02
CA PRO A 36 14.15 -19.43 0.88
C PRO A 36 15.19 -18.38 0.46
N PRO A 37 16.40 -18.40 1.03
CA PRO A 37 17.43 -17.38 0.80
C PRO A 37 18.00 -17.33 -0.63
N ASN A 38 17.50 -18.15 -1.56
CA ASN A 38 18.15 -18.46 -2.84
C ASN A 38 17.27 -18.26 -4.10
N ASP A 39 16.15 -17.57 -4.02
CA ASP A 39 15.46 -17.15 -5.25
C ASP A 39 16.25 -15.97 -5.83
N GLY A 40 16.96 -16.17 -6.94
CA GLY A 40 17.83 -15.18 -7.61
C GLY A 40 17.14 -13.88 -8.10
N LEU A 41 15.96 -13.56 -7.56
CA LEU A 41 15.22 -12.32 -7.65
C LEU A 41 15.59 -11.42 -6.47
N LEU A 42 16.22 -10.30 -6.77
CA LEU A 42 16.53 -9.26 -5.78
C LEU A 42 15.29 -8.37 -5.48
N ILE A 43 14.17 -9.03 -5.23
CA ILE A 43 12.92 -8.40 -4.87
C ILE A 43 12.35 -9.17 -3.67
N ASN A 44 12.25 -8.50 -2.54
CA ASN A 44 11.72 -9.05 -1.32
C ASN A 44 10.19 -8.97 -1.31
N PHE A 45 9.55 -9.98 -1.91
CA PHE A 45 8.09 -10.09 -1.98
C PHE A 45 7.42 -10.04 -0.60
N ASN A 46 8.08 -10.53 0.45
CA ASN A 46 7.52 -10.51 1.81
C ASN A 46 7.46 -9.10 2.38
N PHE A 47 8.52 -8.32 2.18
CA PHE A 47 8.54 -6.92 2.59
C PHE A 47 7.45 -6.13 1.86
N ILE A 48 7.35 -6.32 0.53
CA ILE A 48 6.36 -5.65 -0.31
C ILE A 48 4.93 -6.00 0.10
N THR A 49 4.62 -7.29 0.27
CA THR A 49 3.28 -7.76 0.65
C THR A 49 2.90 -7.30 2.06
N SER A 50 3.87 -7.25 2.99
CA SER A 50 3.65 -6.74 4.34
C SER A 50 3.26 -5.25 4.32
N ILE A 51 4.02 -4.42 3.60
CA ILE A 51 3.68 -2.99 3.42
C ILE A 51 2.29 -2.83 2.82
N PHE A 52 1.97 -3.64 1.81
CA PHE A 52 0.68 -3.63 1.16
C PHE A 52 -0.45 -3.95 2.14
N ILE A 53 -0.36 -5.04 2.91
CA ILE A 53 -1.39 -5.44 3.88
C ILE A 53 -1.58 -4.36 4.95
N ILE A 54 -0.50 -3.83 5.52
CA ILE A 54 -0.57 -2.80 6.57
C ILE A 54 -1.20 -1.51 6.05
N SER A 55 -0.72 -1.03 4.90
CA SER A 55 -1.23 0.20 4.27
C SER A 55 -2.71 0.05 3.92
N THR A 56 -3.09 -1.09 3.35
CA THR A 56 -4.48 -1.35 2.96
C THR A 56 -5.39 -1.43 4.18
N MET A 57 -4.98 -2.11 5.25
CA MET A 57 -5.76 -2.22 6.48
C MET A 57 -5.98 -0.86 7.16
N ILE A 58 -4.93 -0.04 7.27
CA ILE A 58 -5.02 1.31 7.85
C ILE A 58 -5.97 2.20 7.05
N VAL A 59 -5.78 2.27 5.73
CA VAL A 59 -6.56 3.16 4.89
C VAL A 59 -8.01 2.69 4.82
N THR A 60 -8.28 1.40 4.67
CA THR A 60 -9.65 0.85 4.66
C THR A 60 -10.36 1.06 6.00
N THR A 61 -9.68 0.90 7.13
CA THR A 61 -10.23 1.20 8.46
C THR A 61 -10.68 2.66 8.55
N SER A 62 -9.85 3.58 8.05
CA SER A 62 -10.21 5.01 8.01
C SER A 62 -11.40 5.30 7.10
N MET A 63 -11.62 4.48 6.05
CA MET A 63 -12.78 4.59 5.17
C MET A 63 -14.05 4.05 5.84
N ILE A 64 -13.96 2.93 6.57
CA ILE A 64 -15.06 2.38 7.37
C ILE A 64 -15.56 3.40 8.39
N HIS A 65 -14.63 4.03 9.13
CA HIS A 65 -15.00 5.02 10.13
C HIS A 65 -15.65 6.27 9.53
N ASP A 66 -15.23 6.68 8.33
CA ASP A 66 -15.82 7.82 7.65
C ASP A 66 -17.22 7.50 7.10
N ASP A 67 -17.45 6.27 6.62
CA ASP A 67 -18.76 5.81 6.13
C ASP A 67 -19.74 5.63 7.30
N LYS A 68 -19.33 4.95 8.38
CA LYS A 68 -20.17 4.72 9.58
C LYS A 68 -20.64 6.02 10.24
N ASN A 69 -19.82 7.06 10.20
CA ASN A 69 -20.11 8.35 10.83
C ASN A 69 -20.66 9.38 9.84
N ASN A 70 -21.03 8.99 8.60
CA ASN A 70 -21.52 9.88 7.55
C ASN A 70 -20.64 11.13 7.34
N VAL A 71 -19.33 10.99 7.51
CA VAL A 71 -18.38 12.10 7.56
C VAL A 71 -18.35 12.86 6.23
N LEU A 72 -18.54 12.16 5.11
CA LEU A 72 -18.64 12.78 3.78
C LEU A 72 -19.86 13.69 3.64
N MET A 73 -21.01 13.30 4.22
CA MET A 73 -22.23 14.12 4.23
C MET A 73 -22.02 15.35 5.14
N MET A 74 -21.50 15.15 6.35
CA MET A 74 -21.17 16.26 7.26
C MET A 74 -20.17 17.25 6.65
N LEU A 75 -19.12 16.76 5.97
CA LEU A 75 -18.11 17.60 5.31
C LEU A 75 -18.65 18.31 4.08
N SER A 76 -19.72 17.81 3.46
CA SER A 76 -20.37 18.48 2.33
C SER A 76 -21.14 19.74 2.75
N GLY A 77 -21.60 19.81 4.00
CA GLY A 77 -22.20 21.02 4.59
C GLY A 77 -21.19 22.10 5.00
N LEU A 78 -19.90 21.77 5.03
CA LEU A 78 -18.82 22.71 5.34
C LEU A 78 -18.31 23.39 4.04
N PRO A 79 -17.76 24.63 4.12
CA PRO A 79 -17.14 25.30 2.98
C PRO A 79 -15.75 24.69 2.69
N ILE A 80 -15.74 23.41 2.35
CA ILE A 80 -14.58 22.60 1.98
C ILE A 80 -14.85 22.07 0.58
N LYS A 81 -13.92 22.32 -0.35
CA LYS A 81 -14.09 21.89 -1.73
C LYS A 81 -14.05 20.36 -1.79
N ARG A 82 -14.98 19.74 -2.52
CA ARG A 82 -14.99 18.29 -2.79
C ARG A 82 -13.64 17.77 -3.29
N LYS A 83 -12.95 18.55 -4.13
CA LYS A 83 -11.57 18.28 -4.61
C LYS A 83 -10.52 18.13 -3.50
N THR A 84 -10.64 18.89 -2.41
CA THR A 84 -9.68 18.83 -1.29
C THR A 84 -9.88 17.59 -0.43
N LEU A 85 -11.09 17.04 -0.36
CA LEU A 85 -11.36 15.78 0.35
C LEU A 85 -10.75 14.60 -0.40
N VAL A 86 -10.94 14.55 -1.72
CA VAL A 86 -10.32 13.53 -2.57
C VAL A 86 -8.81 13.63 -2.47
N ALA A 87 -8.23 14.82 -2.62
CA ALA A 87 -6.77 15.00 -2.55
C ALA A 87 -6.20 14.53 -1.20
N ASN A 88 -6.87 14.89 -0.09
CA ASN A 88 -6.45 14.46 1.24
C ASN A 88 -6.38 12.93 1.38
N ARG A 89 -7.24 12.17 0.69
CA ARG A 89 -7.22 10.71 0.72
C ARG A 89 -6.00 10.12 0.01
N TYR A 90 -5.67 10.61 -1.18
CA TYR A 90 -4.46 10.17 -1.89
C TYR A 90 -3.19 10.54 -1.10
N PHE A 91 -3.15 11.74 -0.51
CA PHE A 91 -2.03 12.14 0.35
C PHE A 91 -1.92 11.28 1.61
N PHE A 92 -3.04 10.99 2.27
CA PHE A 92 -3.07 10.14 3.45
C PHE A 92 -2.52 8.74 3.15
N THR A 93 -2.95 8.11 2.05
CA THR A 93 -2.42 6.80 1.62
C THR A 93 -0.91 6.83 1.42
N ASN A 94 -0.39 7.81 0.69
CA ASN A 94 1.06 7.90 0.45
C ASN A 94 1.84 8.07 1.75
N ILE A 95 1.36 8.91 2.67
CA ILE A 95 1.99 9.11 3.98
C ILE A 95 1.97 7.81 4.80
N VAL A 96 0.84 7.11 4.82
CA VAL A 96 0.71 5.82 5.52
C VAL A 96 1.70 4.81 4.95
N THR A 97 1.81 4.68 3.64
CA THR A 97 2.71 3.72 3.00
C THR A 97 4.18 4.04 3.28
N ILE A 98 4.58 5.30 3.21
CA ILE A 98 5.94 5.73 3.58
C ILE A 98 6.22 5.40 5.05
N LEU A 99 5.29 5.71 5.95
CA LEU A 99 5.45 5.43 7.37
C LEU A 99 5.53 3.92 7.65
N SER A 100 4.69 3.12 7.00
CA SER A 100 4.73 1.66 7.09
C SER A 100 6.05 1.10 6.58
N SER A 101 6.59 1.65 5.50
CA SER A 101 7.89 1.25 4.95
C SER A 101 9.03 1.56 5.92
N ILE A 102 9.02 2.74 6.55
CA ILE A 102 10.02 3.14 7.57
C ILE A 102 9.93 2.23 8.79
N VAL A 103 8.72 2.01 9.32
CA VAL A 103 8.53 1.17 10.52
C VAL A 103 8.97 -0.26 10.25
N LEU A 104 8.57 -0.84 9.11
CA LEU A 104 9.02 -2.19 8.74
C LEU A 104 10.53 -2.23 8.49
N GLY A 105 11.10 -1.25 7.79
CA GLY A 105 12.55 -1.18 7.59
C GLY A 105 13.33 -1.19 8.90
N ILE A 106 12.88 -0.43 9.91
CA ILE A 106 13.48 -0.45 11.26
C ILE A 106 13.30 -1.83 11.91
N VAL A 107 12.13 -2.45 11.81
CA VAL A 107 11.88 -3.78 12.41
C VAL A 107 12.78 -4.85 11.79
N PHE A 108 13.00 -4.82 10.48
CA PHE A 108 13.91 -5.75 9.81
C PHE A 108 15.37 -5.50 10.22
N ILE A 109 15.84 -4.24 10.21
CA ILE A 109 17.21 -3.91 10.64
C ILE A 109 17.45 -4.33 12.09
N VAL A 110 16.51 -4.03 13.00
CA VAL A 110 16.65 -4.42 14.42
C VAL A 110 16.55 -5.94 14.57
N GLY A 111 15.65 -6.57 13.82
CA GLY A 111 15.50 -8.02 13.82
C GLY A 111 16.80 -8.72 13.42
N ASP A 112 17.46 -8.25 12.36
CA ASP A 112 18.72 -8.80 11.86
C ASP A 112 19.83 -8.74 12.92
N ASN A 113 19.96 -7.58 13.57
CA ASN A 113 20.93 -7.37 14.65
C ASN A 113 20.67 -8.20 15.91
N VAL A 114 19.41 -8.61 16.16
CA VAL A 114 19.02 -9.35 17.38
C VAL A 114 18.95 -10.86 17.16
N LEU A 115 18.52 -11.29 15.97
CA LEU A 115 18.29 -12.69 15.61
C LEU A 115 19.45 -13.29 14.79
N GLY A 116 20.44 -12.48 14.38
CA GLY A 116 21.55 -12.87 13.50
C GLY A 116 21.09 -13.15 12.07
N ASP A 117 21.91 -13.86 11.27
CA ASP A 117 21.61 -14.40 9.92
C ASP A 117 20.47 -15.44 9.95
N SER A 118 19.33 -15.05 10.49
CA SER A 118 18.13 -15.85 10.53
C SER A 118 17.49 -15.84 9.15
N PRO A 119 17.12 -16.99 8.58
CA PRO A 119 16.43 -17.06 7.29
C PRO A 119 15.03 -16.40 7.29
N LEU A 120 14.62 -15.86 8.44
CA LEU A 120 13.39 -15.07 8.59
C LEU A 120 13.57 -13.61 8.14
N ILE A 121 14.80 -13.15 7.98
CA ILE A 121 15.12 -11.75 7.70
C ILE A 121 15.99 -11.73 6.45
N SER A 122 15.37 -11.41 5.32
CA SER A 122 16.09 -11.19 4.07
C SER A 122 16.46 -9.72 3.93
N ASP A 123 17.53 -9.47 3.18
CA ASP A 123 17.98 -8.13 2.83
C ASP A 123 16.82 -7.31 2.25
N ILE A 124 16.74 -6.05 2.69
CA ILE A 124 15.81 -5.07 2.12
C ILE A 124 16.61 -4.18 1.18
N TYR A 125 16.11 -4.08 -0.04
CA TYR A 125 16.68 -3.23 -1.06
C TYR A 125 15.81 -2.01 -1.32
N LEU A 126 16.42 -0.97 -1.90
CA LEU A 126 15.70 0.25 -2.25
C LEU A 126 14.62 0.00 -3.33
N SER A 127 14.85 -1.00 -4.18
CA SER A 127 13.89 -1.51 -5.16
C SER A 127 12.57 -1.91 -4.49
N ASP A 128 12.61 -2.61 -3.35
CA ASP A 128 11.45 -3.10 -2.62
C ASP A 128 10.55 -1.97 -2.10
N VAL A 129 11.16 -0.87 -1.66
CA VAL A 129 10.45 0.34 -1.24
C VAL A 129 9.71 0.97 -2.42
N PHE A 130 10.35 1.04 -3.59
CA PHE A 130 9.70 1.59 -4.79
C PHE A 130 8.57 0.69 -5.31
N PHE A 131 8.77 -0.63 -5.34
CA PHE A 131 7.74 -1.58 -5.73
C PHE A 131 6.54 -1.54 -4.77
N SER A 132 6.77 -1.50 -3.46
CA SER A 132 5.69 -1.42 -2.48
C SER A 132 4.86 -0.14 -2.61
N LEU A 133 5.53 1.02 -2.80
CA LEU A 133 4.85 2.29 -3.09
C LEU A 133 4.03 2.22 -4.38
N ALA A 134 4.58 1.63 -5.44
CA ALA A 134 3.89 1.50 -6.72
C ALA A 134 2.62 0.64 -6.60
N ILE A 135 2.73 -0.54 -5.97
CA ILE A 135 1.63 -1.49 -5.80
C ILE A 135 0.50 -0.89 -4.97
N VAL A 136 0.82 -0.24 -3.85
CA VAL A 136 -0.20 0.40 -3.00
C VAL A 136 -0.91 1.53 -3.76
N ASN A 137 -0.17 2.36 -4.49
CA ASN A 137 -0.77 3.42 -5.30
C ASN A 137 -1.67 2.86 -6.42
N PHE A 138 -1.24 1.82 -7.12
CA PHE A 138 -2.08 1.17 -8.14
C PHE A 138 -3.37 0.62 -7.56
N TYR A 139 -3.30 -0.05 -6.41
CA TYR A 139 -4.45 -0.60 -5.74
C TYR A 139 -5.47 0.48 -5.33
N PHE A 140 -5.01 1.54 -4.66
CA PHE A 140 -5.89 2.62 -4.23
C PHE A 140 -6.39 3.50 -5.38
N SER A 141 -5.62 3.61 -6.45
CA SER A 141 -6.06 4.23 -7.70
C SER A 141 -7.30 3.53 -8.26
N SER A 142 -7.42 2.21 -8.13
CA SER A 142 -8.63 1.49 -8.58
C SER A 142 -9.81 1.65 -7.60
N ILE A 143 -9.54 1.69 -6.30
CA ILE A 143 -10.56 1.65 -5.24
C ILE A 143 -11.17 3.02 -4.92
N PHE A 144 -10.39 4.09 -4.93
CA PHE A 144 -10.87 5.41 -4.53
C PHE A 144 -11.99 5.98 -5.40
N PRO A 145 -11.98 5.86 -6.74
CA PRO A 145 -13.11 6.29 -7.57
C PRO A 145 -14.42 5.61 -7.18
N LEU A 146 -14.35 4.30 -6.90
CA LEU A 146 -15.50 3.50 -6.48
C LEU A 146 -16.01 3.93 -5.10
N PHE A 147 -15.10 4.17 -4.16
CA PHE A 147 -15.44 4.66 -2.82
C PHE A 147 -16.21 5.98 -2.86
N PHE A 148 -15.71 6.97 -3.62
CA PHE A 148 -16.38 8.26 -3.69
C PHE A 148 -17.74 8.19 -4.40
N LYS A 149 -17.91 7.27 -5.35
CA LYS A 149 -19.18 7.06 -6.06
C LYS A 149 -20.22 6.30 -5.23
N PHE A 150 -19.83 5.17 -4.64
CA PHE A 150 -20.77 4.18 -4.10
C PHE A 150 -20.75 4.02 -2.57
N GLY A 151 -19.79 4.63 -1.87
CA GLY A 151 -19.58 4.41 -0.43
C GLY A 151 -18.78 3.14 -0.13
N TYR A 152 -18.50 2.89 1.15
CA TYR A 152 -17.59 1.80 1.54
C TYR A 152 -18.18 0.40 1.28
N ALA A 153 -19.44 0.17 1.64
CA ALA A 153 -20.07 -1.16 1.55
C ALA A 153 -20.02 -1.77 0.13
N LYS A 154 -20.35 -0.97 -0.89
CA LYS A 154 -20.29 -1.40 -2.30
C LYS A 154 -18.86 -1.51 -2.81
N THR A 155 -17.95 -0.67 -2.32
CA THR A 155 -16.53 -0.73 -2.67
C THR A 155 -15.88 -2.01 -2.18
N GLN A 156 -16.31 -2.54 -1.02
CA GLN A 156 -15.80 -3.80 -0.49
C GLN A 156 -16.17 -5.00 -1.37
N MET A 157 -17.37 -5.02 -1.96
CA MET A 157 -17.75 -6.04 -2.94
C MET A 157 -16.86 -6.01 -4.18
N PHE A 158 -16.57 -4.81 -4.71
CA PHE A 158 -15.63 -4.65 -5.82
C PHE A 158 -14.21 -5.07 -5.45
N ASN A 159 -13.76 -4.77 -4.22
CA ASN A 159 -12.46 -5.19 -3.74
C ASN A 159 -12.30 -6.72 -3.73
N MET A 160 -13.35 -7.46 -3.32
CA MET A 160 -13.34 -8.92 -3.38
C MET A 160 -13.13 -9.43 -4.81
N VAL A 161 -13.79 -8.81 -5.80
CA VAL A 161 -13.60 -9.16 -7.22
C VAL A 161 -12.17 -8.87 -7.69
N ILE A 162 -11.61 -7.72 -7.32
CA ILE A 162 -10.23 -7.36 -7.67
C ILE A 162 -9.24 -8.38 -7.10
N ILE A 163 -9.40 -8.75 -5.83
CA ILE A 163 -8.53 -9.76 -5.19
C ILE A 163 -8.68 -11.11 -5.88
N MET A 164 -9.89 -11.55 -6.22
CA MET A 164 -10.10 -12.80 -6.96
C MET A 164 -9.40 -12.79 -8.32
N VAL A 165 -9.51 -11.69 -9.07
CA VAL A 165 -8.82 -11.55 -10.37
C VAL A 165 -7.31 -11.58 -10.20
N LEU A 166 -6.77 -10.85 -9.22
CA LEU A 166 -5.34 -10.84 -8.93
C LEU A 166 -4.83 -12.23 -8.54
N MET A 167 -5.55 -12.95 -7.67
CA MET A 167 -5.21 -14.32 -7.30
C MET A 167 -5.23 -15.27 -8.50
N GLY A 168 -6.22 -15.11 -9.39
CA GLY A 168 -6.29 -15.87 -10.65
C GLY A 168 -5.07 -15.62 -11.55
N ILE A 169 -4.65 -14.37 -11.71
CA ILE A 169 -3.46 -14.01 -12.48
C ILE A 169 -2.20 -14.60 -11.85
N THR A 170 -2.05 -14.52 -10.52
CA THR A 170 -0.87 -15.07 -9.84
C THR A 170 -0.76 -16.59 -10.02
N LEU A 171 -1.87 -17.33 -9.92
CA LEU A 171 -1.88 -18.78 -10.11
C LEU A 171 -1.47 -19.20 -11.53
N ILE A 172 -1.86 -18.41 -12.54
CA ILE A 172 -1.47 -18.66 -13.94
C ILE A 172 0.01 -18.31 -14.13
N SER A 173 0.47 -17.21 -13.55
CA SER A 173 1.85 -16.72 -13.71
C SER A 173 2.90 -17.62 -13.08
N VAL A 174 2.61 -18.29 -11.97
CA VAL A 174 3.55 -19.21 -11.29
C VAL A 174 3.98 -20.36 -12.21
N ASN A 175 3.11 -20.79 -13.14
CA ASN A 175 3.44 -21.84 -14.11
C ASN A 175 4.31 -21.36 -15.28
N MET A 176 4.59 -20.05 -15.39
CA MET A 176 5.36 -19.44 -16.48
C MET A 176 6.72 -18.89 -16.02
N ILE A 177 7.06 -19.02 -14.74
CA ILE A 177 8.34 -18.52 -14.19
C ILE A 177 9.38 -19.65 -14.31
N PRO A 178 10.46 -19.47 -15.10
CA PRO A 178 11.55 -20.44 -15.15
C PRO A 178 12.30 -20.52 -13.81
N GLU A 179 12.83 -21.70 -13.48
CA GLU A 179 13.53 -21.96 -12.21
C GLU A 179 14.67 -20.95 -11.95
N PRO A 180 14.81 -20.45 -10.71
CA PRO A 180 15.81 -19.44 -10.37
C PRO A 180 17.23 -20.01 -10.45
N GLN A 181 18.06 -19.44 -11.33
CA GLN A 181 19.51 -19.73 -11.40
C GLN A 181 20.28 -19.00 -10.29
N GLN A 182 21.25 -19.70 -9.69
CA GLN A 182 22.13 -19.15 -8.65
C GLN A 182 22.95 -17.97 -9.18
N VAL A 183 22.97 -16.88 -8.41
CA VAL A 183 23.47 -15.57 -8.84
C VAL A 183 24.81 -15.31 -8.14
N THR A 184 25.88 -15.06 -8.90
CA THR A 184 27.20 -14.71 -8.33
C THR A 184 27.23 -13.24 -7.87
N THR A 185 28.10 -12.87 -6.92
CA THR A 185 28.15 -11.55 -6.25
C THR A 185 28.24 -10.34 -7.20
N THR A 186 28.85 -10.48 -8.38
CA THR A 186 28.90 -9.43 -9.42
C THR A 186 27.56 -9.21 -10.14
N GLN A 187 26.72 -10.23 -10.19
CA GLN A 187 25.37 -10.17 -10.73
C GLN A 187 24.37 -9.58 -9.72
N VAL A 188 24.69 -9.59 -8.41
CA VAL A 188 23.84 -8.97 -7.37
C VAL A 188 23.80 -7.45 -7.55
N VAL A 189 24.95 -6.78 -7.68
CA VAL A 189 25.01 -5.33 -7.87
C VAL A 189 24.33 -4.89 -9.19
N GLN A 190 24.52 -5.65 -10.27
CA GLN A 190 23.88 -5.34 -11.56
C GLN A 190 22.37 -5.55 -11.51
N LYS A 191 21.90 -6.64 -10.89
CA LYS A 191 20.47 -6.88 -10.72
C LYS A 191 19.83 -5.86 -9.79
N GLU A 192 20.52 -5.38 -8.75
CA GLU A 192 20.04 -4.30 -7.86
C GLU A 192 19.82 -2.99 -8.61
N VAL A 193 20.80 -2.58 -9.42
CA VAL A 193 20.69 -1.37 -10.24
C VAL A 193 19.55 -1.52 -11.27
N SER A 194 19.38 -2.71 -11.85
CA SER A 194 18.26 -2.98 -12.75
C SER A 194 16.90 -3.02 -12.02
N GLY A 195 16.86 -3.52 -10.79
CA GLY A 195 15.65 -3.62 -9.97
C GLY A 195 15.20 -2.26 -9.45
N THR A 196 16.15 -1.41 -9.02
CA THR A 196 15.88 -0.03 -8.60
C THR A 196 15.40 0.83 -9.76
N THR A 197 16.00 0.71 -10.94
CA THR A 197 15.50 1.41 -12.15
C THR A 197 14.09 0.96 -12.53
N ALA A 198 13.80 -0.35 -12.51
CA ALA A 198 12.46 -0.89 -12.74
C ALA A 198 11.45 -0.39 -11.69
N GLY A 199 11.83 -0.39 -10.41
CA GLY A 199 11.02 0.12 -9.31
C GLY A 199 10.67 1.60 -9.46
N ILE A 200 11.65 2.44 -9.85
CA ILE A 200 11.43 3.86 -10.13
C ILE A 200 10.46 4.07 -11.29
N ILE A 201 10.61 3.30 -12.38
CA ILE A 201 9.70 3.36 -13.53
C ILE A 201 8.27 2.98 -13.10
N MET A 202 8.11 1.88 -12.35
CA MET A 202 6.81 1.46 -11.84
C MET A 202 6.19 2.47 -10.88
N MET A 203 7.00 3.06 -9.99
CA MET A 203 6.56 4.14 -9.11
C MET A 203 6.08 5.34 -9.94
N GLY A 204 6.84 5.76 -10.95
CA GLY A 204 6.43 6.82 -11.88
C GLY A 204 5.10 6.54 -12.58
N LEU A 205 4.93 5.33 -13.11
CA LEU A 205 3.67 4.87 -13.72
C LEU A 205 2.51 4.88 -12.71
N SER A 206 2.74 4.50 -11.46
CA SER A 206 1.72 4.52 -10.41
C SER A 206 1.26 5.95 -10.06
N PHE A 207 2.16 6.93 -10.10
CA PHE A 207 1.80 8.35 -9.93
C PHE A 207 0.96 8.87 -11.09
N ILE A 208 1.28 8.45 -12.32
CA ILE A 208 0.47 8.79 -13.49
C ILE A 208 -0.94 8.19 -13.34
N ALA A 209 -1.02 6.89 -12.99
CA ALA A 209 -2.29 6.20 -12.79
C ALA A 209 -3.13 6.86 -11.67
N SER A 210 -2.51 7.18 -10.53
CA SER A 210 -3.20 7.84 -9.42
C SER A 210 -3.65 9.26 -9.75
N TYR A 211 -2.94 9.98 -10.62
CA TYR A 211 -3.38 11.29 -11.11
C TYR A 211 -4.64 11.20 -11.99
N PHE A 212 -4.69 10.23 -12.91
CA PHE A 212 -5.90 9.96 -13.70
C PHE A 212 -7.06 9.54 -12.79
N SER A 213 -6.80 8.65 -11.84
CA SER A 213 -7.80 8.21 -10.88
C SER A 213 -8.27 9.33 -9.95
N TYR A 214 -7.40 10.26 -9.58
CA TYR A 214 -7.79 11.45 -8.83
C TYR A 214 -8.81 12.29 -9.61
N LYS A 215 -8.57 12.54 -10.91
CA LYS A 215 -9.53 13.26 -11.77
C LYS A 215 -10.86 12.53 -11.84
N LEU A 216 -10.83 11.21 -12.05
CA LEU A 216 -12.03 10.37 -12.09
C LEU A 216 -12.81 10.42 -10.76
N SER A 217 -12.09 10.29 -9.64
CA SER A 217 -12.64 10.35 -8.29
C SER A 217 -13.32 11.70 -8.01
N VAL A 218 -12.68 12.81 -8.42
CA VAL A 218 -13.26 14.16 -8.29
C VAL A 218 -14.52 14.31 -9.13
N TRP A 219 -14.51 13.80 -10.36
CA TRP A 219 -15.68 13.85 -11.25
C TRP A 219 -16.85 13.06 -10.66
N LEU A 220 -16.61 11.81 -10.25
CA LEU A 220 -17.61 10.94 -9.62
C LEU A 220 -18.18 11.53 -8.32
N PHE A 221 -17.32 12.17 -7.52
CA PHE A 221 -17.77 12.79 -6.27
C PHE A 221 -18.59 14.06 -6.48
N LYS A 222 -18.48 14.74 -7.64
CA LYS A 222 -19.34 15.89 -7.98
C LYS A 222 -20.73 15.46 -8.43
N THR A 223 -20.83 14.37 -9.18
CA THR A 223 -22.10 13.82 -9.68
C THR A 223 -22.91 13.10 -8.62
N ARG A 224 -22.33 12.87 -7.43
CA ARG A 224 -23.05 12.29 -6.29
C ARG A 224 -23.94 13.37 -5.67
N GLU A 225 -25.24 13.22 -5.92
CA GLU A 225 -26.29 13.94 -5.21
C GLU A 225 -26.34 13.42 -3.77
N PHE A 226 -26.34 14.34 -2.82
CA PHE A 226 -26.61 14.10 -1.39
C PHE A 226 -27.96 14.71 -1.09
#